data_AF-A0A1S9PA12-F1
#
_entry.id   AF-A0A1S9PA12-F1
#
_cell.length_a   1.000
_cell.length_b   1.000
_cell.length_c   1.000
_cell.angle_alpha   90.00
_cell.angle_beta   90.00
_cell.angle_gamma   90.00
#
_symmetry.space_group_name_H-M   'P 1'
#
loop_
_entity.id
_entity.type
_entity.pdbx_description
1 polymer ?
#
loop_
_entity_poly.entity_id
_entity_poly.type
_entity_poly.pdbx_seq_one_letter_code
_entity_poly.pdbx_strand_id
1 'polypeptide(L)'
;MRKYIVTIPVILVSGTAFGCDACKKQQSFFTGISHGRGPESTWDYLIVALMVIVTLYVLFAALNCMFRPYENHRSHIKYTFIESDDYGI
;
A
#
# COMPACT_ATOMS: atom_id res chain seq x y z
N MET A 1 1.89 -24.89 2.97
CA MET A 1 1.51 -24.46 1.60
C MET A 1 -0.01 -24.37 1.39
N ARG A 2 -0.83 -25.27 1.98
CA ARG A 2 -2.30 -25.30 1.81
C ARG A 2 -3.08 -24.04 2.22
N LYS A 3 -2.55 -23.24 3.16
CA LYS A 3 -3.16 -21.96 3.60
C LYS A 3 -3.11 -20.84 2.56
N TYR A 4 -2.22 -20.95 1.57
CA TYR A 4 -2.11 -19.97 0.48
C TYR A 4 -2.94 -20.33 -0.76
N ILE A 5 -3.44 -21.57 -0.83
CA ILE A 5 -4.26 -22.06 -1.95
C ILE A 5 -5.58 -21.30 -2.07
N VAL A 6 -6.13 -20.83 -0.95
CA VAL A 6 -7.39 -20.07 -0.94
C VAL A 6 -7.13 -18.56 -0.94
N THR A 7 -6.07 -18.08 -0.29
CA THR A 7 -5.82 -16.63 -0.19
C THR A 7 -5.28 -16.02 -1.49
N ILE A 8 -4.44 -16.74 -2.23
CA ILE A 8 -3.90 -16.26 -3.53
C ILE A 8 -5.01 -16.00 -4.56
N PRO A 9 -5.96 -16.91 -4.84
CA PRO A 9 -7.02 -16.65 -5.80
C PRO A 9 -8.01 -15.56 -5.34
N VAL A 10 -8.28 -15.43 -4.04
CA VAL A 10 -9.15 -14.36 -3.50
C VAL A 10 -8.56 -12.97 -3.75
N ILE A 11 -7.24 -12.82 -3.59
CA ILE A 11 -6.54 -11.56 -3.90
C ILE A 11 -6.61 -11.26 -5.42
N LEU A 12 -6.41 -12.27 -6.27
CA LEU A 12 -6.44 -12.09 -7.73
C LEU A 12 -7.82 -11.70 -8.28
N VAL A 13 -8.91 -12.22 -7.71
CA VAL A 13 -10.27 -11.89 -8.16
C VAL A 13 -10.67 -10.45 -7.79
N SER A 14 -10.11 -9.89 -6.71
CA SER A 14 -10.41 -8.52 -6.27
C SER A 14 -9.91 -7.43 -7.23
N GLY A 15 -9.02 -7.76 -8.18
CA GLY A 15 -8.44 -6.80 -9.13
C GLY A 15 -9.27 -6.48 -10.38
N THR A 16 -10.40 -7.16 -10.62
CA THR A 16 -11.19 -6.98 -11.85
C THR A 16 -12.23 -5.86 -11.72
N ALA A 17 -11.74 -4.65 -11.54
CA ALA A 17 -12.56 -3.45 -11.40
C ALA A 17 -12.89 -2.86 -12.79
N PHE A 18 -13.70 -3.57 -13.58
CA PHE A 18 -14.13 -3.10 -14.91
C PHE A 18 -15.12 -1.93 -14.75
N GLY A 19 -14.81 -0.79 -15.38
CA GLY A 19 -15.70 0.37 -15.38
C GLY A 19 -16.96 0.13 -16.23
N CYS A 20 -18.13 0.51 -15.73
CA CYS A 20 -19.36 0.54 -16.52
C CYS A 20 -19.28 1.64 -17.61
N ASP A 21 -20.15 1.59 -18.61
CA ASP A 21 -20.10 2.53 -19.74
C ASP A 21 -20.34 4.00 -19.33
N ALA A 22 -21.08 4.22 -18.24
CA ALA A 22 -21.22 5.55 -17.63
C ALA A 22 -19.89 6.05 -17.06
N CYS A 23 -19.12 5.19 -16.36
CA CYS A 23 -17.81 5.54 -15.85
C CYS A 23 -16.82 5.82 -17.00
N LYS A 24 -16.81 5.03 -18.08
CA LYS A 24 -15.90 5.24 -19.22
C LYS A 24 -16.01 6.64 -19.85
N LYS A 25 -17.22 7.20 -19.93
CA LYS A 25 -17.45 8.54 -20.50
C LYS A 25 -16.90 9.69 -19.65
N GLN A 26 -16.68 9.46 -18.36
CA GLN A 26 -16.21 10.47 -17.41
C GLN A 26 -14.69 10.43 -17.20
N GLN A 27 -13.99 9.53 -17.90
CA GLN A 27 -12.56 9.27 -17.72
C GLN A 27 -11.76 9.86 -18.88
N SER A 28 -10.88 10.83 -18.61
CA SER A 28 -10.01 11.39 -19.66
C SER A 28 -8.67 10.66 -19.82
N PHE A 29 -8.21 9.92 -18.80
CA PHE A 29 -6.85 9.36 -18.77
C PHE A 29 -6.77 7.85 -18.49
N PHE A 30 -7.70 7.29 -17.69
CA PHE A 30 -7.74 5.86 -17.33
C PHE A 30 -9.07 5.20 -17.72
N THR A 31 -9.36 5.20 -19.02
CA THR A 31 -10.61 4.66 -19.55
C THR A 31 -10.65 3.14 -19.39
N GLY A 32 -11.64 2.63 -18.65
CA GLY A 32 -11.89 1.19 -18.50
C GLY A 32 -11.55 0.58 -17.14
N ILE A 33 -10.80 1.30 -16.29
CA ILE A 33 -10.55 0.90 -14.90
C ILE A 33 -11.49 1.70 -14.00
N SER A 34 -12.28 1.04 -13.17
CA SER A 34 -13.11 1.75 -12.19
C SER A 34 -12.21 2.38 -11.13
N HIS A 35 -12.13 3.70 -11.17
CA HIS A 35 -11.55 4.50 -10.10
C HIS A 35 -12.67 5.37 -9.49
N GLY A 36 -12.44 5.86 -8.27
CA GLY A 36 -13.32 6.83 -7.64
C GLY A 36 -13.42 8.12 -8.46
N ARG A 37 -14.34 9.01 -8.07
CA ARG A 37 -14.51 10.29 -8.76
C ARG A 37 -13.19 11.06 -8.77
N GLY A 38 -12.77 11.45 -9.97
CA GLY A 38 -11.57 12.27 -10.16
C GLY A 38 -11.76 13.70 -9.67
N PRO A 39 -10.66 14.48 -9.62
CA PRO A 39 -10.68 15.88 -9.22
C PRO A 39 -11.58 16.69 -10.18
N GLU A 40 -12.48 17.52 -9.66
CA GLU A 40 -13.40 18.31 -10.48
C GLU A 40 -12.83 19.68 -10.84
N SER A 41 -11.96 20.22 -9.98
CA SER A 41 -11.36 21.56 -10.11
C SER A 41 -9.85 21.50 -10.20
N THR A 42 -9.22 22.52 -10.80
CA THR A 42 -7.75 22.69 -10.83
C THR A 42 -7.14 22.70 -9.44
N TRP A 43 -7.86 23.22 -8.44
CA TRP A 43 -7.42 23.22 -7.04
C TRP A 43 -7.36 21.82 -6.44
N ASP A 44 -8.27 20.94 -6.85
CA ASP A 44 -8.28 19.55 -6.41
C ASP A 44 -7.02 18.81 -6.93
N TYR A 45 -6.57 19.13 -8.15
CA TYR A 45 -5.31 18.58 -8.68
C TYR A 45 -4.07 19.02 -7.89
N LEU A 46 -4.07 20.26 -7.38
CA LEU A 46 -2.99 20.74 -6.51
C LEU A 46 -2.96 19.96 -5.19
N ILE A 47 -4.13 19.72 -4.58
CA ILE A 47 -4.25 18.93 -3.36
C ILE A 47 -3.78 17.49 -3.60
N VAL A 48 -4.21 16.87 -4.72
CA VAL A 48 -3.77 15.51 -5.08
C VAL A 48 -2.25 15.45 -5.24
N ALA A 49 -1.63 16.43 -5.91
CA ALA A 49 -0.18 16.49 -6.06
C ALA A 49 0.53 16.58 -4.70
N LEU A 50 0.03 17.41 -3.78
CA LEU A 50 0.55 17.50 -2.43
C LEU A 50 0.44 16.17 -1.67
N MET A 51 -0.72 15.51 -1.75
CA MET A 51 -0.96 14.23 -1.09
C MET A 51 -0.03 13.13 -1.61
N VAL A 52 0.27 13.11 -2.91
CA VAL A 52 1.26 12.19 -3.50
C VAL A 52 2.65 12.43 -2.89
N ILE A 53 3.09 13.68 -2.79
CA ILE A 53 4.41 14.03 -2.20
C ILE A 53 4.49 13.56 -0.75
N VAL A 54 3.48 13.86 0.07
CA VAL A 54 3.42 13.45 1.48
C VAL A 54 3.42 11.93 1.61
N THR A 55 2.65 11.23 0.78
CA THR A 55 2.58 9.77 0.79
C THR A 55 3.93 9.15 0.46
N LEU A 56 4.63 9.65 -0.56
CA LEU A 56 5.96 9.16 -0.92
C LEU A 56 6.98 9.41 0.19
N TYR A 57 6.92 10.55 0.86
CA TYR A 57 7.77 10.85 2.00
C TYR A 57 7.54 9.88 3.16
N VAL A 58 6.28 9.66 3.54
CA VAL A 58 5.92 8.73 4.62
C VAL A 58 6.30 7.30 4.24
N LEU A 59 6.06 6.88 3.00
CA LEU A 59 6.46 5.57 2.50
C LEU A 59 7.98 5.40 2.59
N PHE A 60 8.75 6.39 2.15
CA PHE A 60 10.21 6.37 2.26
C PHE A 60 10.66 6.26 3.72
N ALA A 61 10.07 7.02 4.63
CA ALA A 61 10.38 6.95 6.05
C ALA A 61 10.03 5.56 6.65
N ALA A 62 8.89 4.99 6.27
CA ALA A 62 8.46 3.67 6.70
C ALA A 62 9.41 2.56 6.20
N LEU A 63 9.81 2.63 4.92
CA LEU A 63 10.79 1.70 4.35
C LEU A 63 12.16 1.83 5.04
N ASN A 64 12.61 3.05 5.30
CA ASN A 64 13.85 3.28 6.06
C ASN A 64 13.77 2.69 7.47
N CYS A 65 12.64 2.86 8.16
CA CYS A 65 12.42 2.26 9.48
C CYS A 65 12.47 0.72 9.41
N MET A 66 11.88 0.10 8.38
CA MET A 66 11.90 -1.35 8.21
C MET A 66 13.29 -1.91 7.87
N PHE A 67 14.00 -1.30 6.92
CA PHE A 67 15.27 -1.84 6.42
C PHE A 67 16.49 -1.39 7.23
N ARG A 68 16.46 -0.14 7.73
CA ARG A 68 17.57 0.46 8.47
C ARG A 68 17.03 1.10 9.74
N PRO A 69 16.57 0.29 10.71
CA PRO A 69 16.13 0.80 12.00
C PRO A 69 17.31 1.54 12.66
N TYR A 70 17.08 2.79 13.05
CA TYR A 70 18.07 3.58 13.78
C TYR A 70 18.14 3.18 15.27
N GLU A 71 17.26 2.28 15.68
CA GLU A 71 17.16 1.76 17.04
C GLU A 71 18.12 0.58 17.25
N ASN A 72 19.14 0.81 18.06
CA ASN A 72 20.17 -0.18 18.41
C ASN A 72 19.85 -0.98 19.69
N HIS A 73 18.68 -0.73 20.32
CA HIS A 73 18.32 -1.37 21.59
C HIS A 73 17.81 -2.80 21.36
N ARG A 74 18.45 -3.76 22.04
CA ARG A 74 18.13 -5.20 22.01
C ARG A 74 16.70 -5.52 22.46
N SER A 75 16.07 -4.66 23.25
CA SER A 75 14.71 -4.82 23.79
C SER A 75 13.57 -4.46 22.82
N HIS A 76 13.88 -4.11 21.57
CA HIS A 76 12.86 -3.74 20.59
C HIS A 76 12.06 -4.97 20.10
N ILE A 77 10.77 -4.78 19.77
CA ILE A 77 9.85 -5.86 19.37
C ILE A 77 10.30 -6.65 18.12
N LYS A 78 11.23 -6.07 17.34
CA LYS A 78 11.87 -6.69 16.18
C LYS A 78 12.89 -7.80 16.55
N TYR A 79 13.46 -7.76 17.75
CA TYR A 79 14.47 -8.72 18.25
C TYR A 79 13.90 -9.72 19.27
N THR A 80 12.63 -9.61 19.63
CA THR A 80 11.98 -10.47 20.65
C THR A 80 12.02 -11.97 20.28
N PHE A 81 12.11 -12.28 18.99
CA PHE A 81 12.24 -13.65 18.49
C PHE A 81 13.69 -14.17 18.48
N ILE A 82 14.69 -13.27 18.52
CA ILE A 82 16.11 -13.64 18.52
C ILE A 82 16.61 -13.86 19.96
N GLU A 83 16.05 -13.14 20.93
CA GLU A 83 16.35 -13.33 22.36
C GLU A 83 15.82 -14.68 22.88
N SER A 84 14.72 -15.20 22.32
CA SER A 84 14.09 -16.44 22.79
C SER A 84 14.81 -17.71 22.34
N ASP A 85 15.51 -17.68 21.20
CA ASP A 85 16.29 -18.83 20.70
C ASP A 85 17.64 -19.00 21.43
N ASP A 86 18.12 -17.98 22.16
CA ASP A 86 19.38 -18.05 22.94
C ASP A 86 19.20 -18.78 24.29
N TYR A 87 17.96 -19.08 24.70
CA TYR A 87 17.64 -19.86 25.92
C TYR A 87 17.39 -21.36 25.67
N GLY A 88 17.89 -21.93 24.57
CA GLY A 88 18.13 -23.37 24.43
C GLY A 88 16.98 -24.31 24.81
N ILE A 89 15.80 -24.17 24.17
CA ILE A 89 14.81 -25.24 24.04
C ILE A 89 14.78 -25.72 22.60
#